data_AF-F0LHJ9-F1
#
_entry.id   AF-F0LHJ9-F1
#
_cell.length_a   1.000
_cell.length_b   1.000
_cell.length_c   1.000
_cell.angle_alpha   90.00
_cell.angle_beta   90.00
_cell.angle_gamma   90.00
#
_symmetry.space_group_name_H-M   'P 1'
#
loop_
_entity.id
_entity.type
_entity.pdbx_description
1 polymer ?
#
loop_
_entity_poly.entity_id
_entity_poly.type
_entity_poly.pdbx_seq_one_letter_code
_entity_poly.pdbx_strand_id
1 'polypeptide(L)'
;MRRIVAALIVLSLAFTLLQLDYSKVEGGSYEYYISHWQEVNIPNLVTAILADWRAYDTLGEATLLFTAVIGFYLLLGGKKK
;
A
#
# COMPACT_ATOMS: atom_id res chain seq x y z
N MET A 1 0.01 25.45 23.22
CA MET A 1 1.25 25.23 22.44
C MET A 1 1.23 23.92 21.64
N ARG A 2 1.17 22.72 22.25
CA ARG A 2 1.19 21.43 21.50
C ARG A 2 0.13 21.29 20.41
N ARG A 3 -1.12 21.70 20.67
CA ARG A 3 -2.22 21.68 19.67
C ARG A 3 -1.99 22.63 18.49
N ILE A 4 -1.38 23.79 18.75
CA ILE A 4 -1.06 24.78 17.71
C ILE A 4 0.07 24.25 16.83
N VAL A 5 1.11 23.67 17.43
CA VAL A 5 2.20 23.02 16.69
C VAL A 5 1.68 21.87 15.82
N ALA A 6 0.80 21.02 16.35
CA ALA A 6 0.18 19.95 15.57
C ALA A 6 -0.65 20.49 14.39
N ALA A 7 -1.45 21.54 14.62
CA ALA A 7 -2.22 22.19 13.56
C ALA A 7 -1.33 22.76 12.46
N LEU A 8 -0.21 23.39 12.81
CA LEU A 8 0.75 23.92 11.86
C LEU A 8 1.37 22.80 10.99
N ILE A 9 1.75 21.67 11.61
CA ILE A 9 2.31 20.52 10.88
C ILE A 9 1.28 19.92 9.92
N VAL A 10 0.04 19.75 10.36
CA VAL A 10 -1.05 19.23 9.52
C VAL A 10 -1.35 20.17 8.36
N LEU A 11 -1.41 21.47 8.61
CA LEU A 11 -1.66 22.46 7.57
C LEU A 11 -0.50 22.55 6.58
N SER A 12 0.75 22.46 7.03
CA SER A 12 1.90 22.41 6.12
C SER A 12 1.88 21.14 5.27
N LEU A 13 1.56 19.97 5.85
CA LEU A 13 1.46 18.72 5.11
C LEU A 13 0.32 18.79 4.09
N ALA A 14 -0.85 19.27 4.49
CA ALA A 14 -1.98 19.45 3.60
C ALA A 14 -1.63 20.39 2.42
N PHE A 15 -0.97 21.51 2.71
CA PHE A 15 -0.50 22.43 1.69
C PHE A 15 0.48 21.76 0.72
N THR A 16 1.45 20.98 1.21
CA THR A 16 2.37 20.23 0.33
C THR A 16 1.65 19.19 -0.52
N LEU A 17 0.64 18.50 0.01
CA LEU A 17 -0.11 17.49 -0.74
C LEU A 17 -1.01 18.13 -1.81
N LEU A 18 -1.56 19.32 -1.55
CA LEU A 18 -2.35 20.08 -2.52
C LEU A 18 -1.53 20.63 -3.69
N GLN A 19 -0.21 20.77 -3.51
CA GLN A 19 0.70 21.21 -4.57
C GLN A 19 1.20 20.05 -5.45
N LEU A 20 0.77 18.81 -5.20
CA LEU A 20 1.23 17.66 -5.97
C LEU A 20 0.71 17.74 -7.41
N ASP A 21 1.63 17.68 -8.37
CA ASP A 21 1.29 17.56 -9.80
C ASP A 21 0.96 16.10 -10.14
N TYR A 22 -0.15 15.90 -10.85
CA TYR A 22 -0.62 14.59 -11.33
C TYR A 22 -0.50 14.47 -12.86
N SER A 23 0.37 15.29 -13.47
CA SER A 23 0.72 15.14 -14.88
C SER A 23 1.21 13.72 -15.16
N LYS A 24 0.78 13.18 -16.30
CA LYS A 24 1.12 11.82 -16.72
C LYS A 24 2.63 11.75 -16.96
N VAL A 25 3.33 10.96 -16.16
CA VAL A 25 4.74 10.63 -16.41
C VAL A 25 4.76 9.59 -17.52
N GLU A 26 5.37 9.92 -18.66
CA GLU A 26 5.58 8.94 -19.73
C GLU A 26 6.82 8.10 -19.41
N GLY A 27 6.64 6.78 -19.29
CA GLY A 27 7.70 5.81 -19.07
C GLY A 27 7.62 5.02 -17.77
N GLY A 28 8.68 4.24 -17.51
CA GLY A 28 8.85 3.45 -16.30
C GLY A 28 8.03 2.17 -16.26
N SER A 29 7.80 1.65 -15.05
CA SER A 29 7.11 0.38 -14.83
C SER A 29 5.64 0.40 -15.28
N TYR A 30 4.97 1.55 -15.22
CA TYR A 30 3.60 1.73 -15.70
C TYR A 30 3.43 1.33 -17.17
N GLU A 31 4.31 1.83 -18.03
CA GLU A 31 4.26 1.54 -19.47
C GLU A 31 4.46 0.05 -19.74
N TYR A 32 5.44 -0.55 -19.05
CA TYR A 32 5.71 -1.98 -19.16
C TYR A 32 4.52 -2.83 -18.71
N TYR A 33 3.93 -2.53 -17.54
CA TYR A 33 2.77 -3.27 -17.05
C TYR A 33 1.59 -3.20 -18.02
N ILE A 34 1.30 -2.04 -18.60
CA ILE A 34 0.19 -1.90 -19.57
C ILE A 34 0.49 -2.60 -20.89
N SER A 35 1.75 -2.77 -21.29
CA SER A 35 2.07 -3.40 -22.59
C SER A 35 2.26 -4.92 -22.49
N HIS A 36 2.58 -5.46 -21.31
CA HIS A 36 3.02 -6.86 -21.15
C HIS A 36 2.22 -7.68 -20.13
N TRP A 37 1.11 -7.18 -19.55
CA TRP A 37 0.38 -7.90 -18.49
C TRP A 37 -0.14 -9.29 -18.91
N GLN A 38 -0.35 -9.53 -20.20
CA GLN A 38 -0.84 -10.80 -20.71
C GLN A 38 0.21 -11.91 -20.61
N GLU A 39 1.50 -11.58 -20.50
CA GLU A 39 2.59 -12.57 -20.44
C GLU A 39 2.55 -13.44 -19.19
N VAL A 40 2.02 -12.91 -18.09
CA VAL A 40 1.90 -13.59 -16.80
C VAL A 40 0.63 -14.45 -16.68
N ASN A 41 -0.14 -14.60 -17.75
CA ASN A 41 -1.36 -15.44 -17.80
C ASN A 41 -2.41 -15.11 -16.74
N ILE A 42 -2.42 -13.86 -16.24
CA ILE A 42 -3.43 -13.35 -15.31
C ILE A 42 -4.30 -12.33 -16.06
N PRO A 43 -5.62 -12.54 -16.17
CA PRO A 43 -6.47 -11.75 -17.06
C PRO A 43 -6.70 -10.31 -16.60
N ASN A 44 -6.48 -10.02 -15.32
CA ASN A 44 -6.66 -8.68 -14.74
C ASN A 44 -5.31 -7.98 -14.54
N LEU A 45 -5.12 -6.80 -15.14
CA LEU A 45 -3.89 -6.01 -15.04
C LEU A 45 -3.46 -5.75 -13.60
N VAL A 46 -4.39 -5.33 -12.72
CA VAL A 46 -4.05 -5.00 -11.33
C VAL A 46 -3.64 -6.25 -10.58
N THR A 47 -4.37 -7.36 -10.75
CA THR A 47 -4.01 -8.64 -10.15
C THR A 47 -2.68 -9.16 -10.69
N ALA A 48 -2.40 -9.01 -11.99
CA ALA A 48 -1.12 -9.37 -12.58
C ALA A 48 0.05 -8.61 -11.92
N ILE A 49 -0.11 -7.29 -11.73
CA ILE A 49 0.89 -6.47 -11.02
C ILE A 49 1.08 -6.94 -9.58
N LEU A 50 0.00 -7.13 -8.82
CA LEU A 50 0.09 -7.46 -7.39
C LEU A 50 0.55 -8.90 -7.13
N ALA A 51 0.14 -9.86 -7.98
CA ALA A 51 0.41 -11.28 -7.77
C ALA A 51 1.69 -11.78 -8.45
N ASP A 52 2.25 -11.04 -9.42
CA ASP A 52 3.50 -11.38 -10.09
C ASP A 52 4.61 -10.36 -9.75
N TRP A 53 4.73 -9.25 -10.50
CA TRP A 53 5.82 -8.27 -10.33
C TRP A 53 5.95 -7.68 -8.92
N ARG A 54 4.83 -7.47 -8.21
CA ARG A 54 4.78 -6.90 -6.85
C ARG A 54 4.31 -7.90 -5.80
N ALA A 55 4.48 -9.19 -6.06
CA ALA A 55 4.11 -10.26 -5.12
C ALA A 55 4.77 -10.10 -3.74
N TYR A 56 5.98 -9.53 -3.68
CA TYR A 56 6.69 -9.30 -2.42
C TYR A 56 5.99 -8.27 -1.52
N ASP A 57 5.44 -7.20 -2.10
CA ASP A 57 4.68 -6.20 -1.35
C ASP A 57 3.38 -6.81 -0.81
N THR A 58 2.66 -7.57 -1.64
CA THR A 58 1.42 -8.27 -1.24
C THR A 58 1.69 -9.37 -0.20
N LEU A 59 2.82 -10.08 -0.27
CA LEU A 59 3.24 -11.01 0.77
C LEU A 59 3.47 -10.29 2.11
N GLY A 60 4.06 -9.10 2.07
CA GLY A 60 4.21 -8.23 3.23
C GLY A 60 2.86 -7.81 3.82
N GLU A 61 1.90 -7.40 3.00
CA GLU A 61 0.53 -7.07 3.43
C GLU A 61 -0.16 -8.27 4.08
N ALA A 62 -0.07 -9.46 3.47
CA ALA A 62 -0.63 -10.68 4.03
C ALA A 62 -0.01 -11.03 5.39
N THR A 63 1.32 -10.88 5.51
CA THR A 63 2.06 -11.10 6.76
C THR A 63 1.66 -10.11 7.85
N LEU A 64 1.47 -8.85 7.49
CA LEU A 64 1.01 -7.80 8.39
C LEU A 64 -0.38 -8.12 8.95
N LEU A 65 -1.33 -8.46 8.08
CA LEU A 65 -2.69 -8.83 8.50
C LEU A 65 -2.69 -10.09 9.38
N PHE A 66 -1.94 -11.11 8.98
CA PHE A 66 -1.77 -12.33 9.76
C PHE A 66 -1.22 -12.04 11.17
N THR A 67 -0.18 -11.22 11.26
CA THR A 67 0.43 -10.81 12.53
C THR A 67 -0.55 -10.01 13.39
N ALA A 68 -1.34 -9.10 12.79
CA ALA A 68 -2.36 -8.35 13.51
C ALA A 68 -3.43 -9.27 14.10
N VAL A 69 -3.91 -10.25 13.34
CA VAL A 69 -4.91 -11.23 13.79
C VAL A 69 -4.34 -12.10 14.92
N ILE A 70 -3.11 -12.60 14.76
CA ILE A 70 -2.45 -13.39 15.81
C ILE A 70 -2.25 -12.56 17.08
N GLY A 71 -1.74 -11.33 16.95
CA GLY A 71 -1.53 -10.44 18.09
C GLY A 71 -2.83 -10.20 18.85
N PHE A 72 -3.92 -9.92 18.13
CA PHE A 72 -5.25 -9.79 18.72
C PHE A 72 -5.72 -11.07 19.43
N TYR A 73 -5.58 -12.22 18.78
CA TYR A 73 -5.96 -13.52 19.36
C TYR A 73 -5.18 -13.83 20.65
N LEU A 74 -3.88 -13.54 20.69
CA LEU A 74 -3.05 -13.73 21.87
C LEU A 74 -3.47 -12.80 23.02
N LEU A 75 -3.79 -11.54 22.74
CA LEU A 75 -4.27 -10.57 23.73
C LEU A 75 -5.61 -10.96 24.36
N LEU A 76 -6.48 -11.65 23.62
CA LEU A 76 -7.73 -12.20 24.16
C LEU A 76 -7.54 -13.42 25.07
N GLY A 77 -6.30 -13.81 25.37
CA GLY A 77 -5.99 -14.93 26.26
C GLY A 77 -6.04 -16.29 25.57
N GLY A 78 -5.68 -16.32 24.28
CA GLY A 78 -5.66 -17.48 23.37
C GLY A 78 -5.81 -18.83 24.07
N LYS A 79 -7.02 -19.39 24.00
CA LYS A 79 -7.45 -20.62 24.71
C LYS A 79 -6.83 -20.75 26.12
N LYS A 80 -7.49 -20.15 27.12
CA LYS A 80 -7.57 -20.80 28.43
C LYS A 80 -8.39 -22.09 28.24
N LYS A 81 -7.69 -23.21 28.03
CA LYS A 81 -8.16 -24.49 28.54
C LYS A 81 -7.70 -24.62 29.97
#